data_AF-A0A1F4RGU5-F1
#
_entry.id   AF-A0A1F4RGU5-F1
#
_cell.length_a   1.000
_cell.length_b   1.000
_cell.length_c   1.000
_cell.angle_alpha   90.00
_cell.angle_beta   90.00
_cell.angle_gamma   90.00
#
_symmetry.space_group_name_H-M   'P 1'
#
loop_
_entity.id
_entity.type
_entity.pdbx_description
1 polymer ?
#
loop_
_entity_poly.entity_id
_entity_poly.type
_entity_poly.pdbx_seq_one_letter_code
_entity_poly.pdbx_strand_id
1 'polypeptide(L)'
;MSVEKLPTLNALLNTTSFILLCLGYFFIKRGKRINRHKASMLSALFASTLFLTSYSIYHAQVGSVPYPHHDWTRILYFSILIPHVFLAVLMVPLILAAVYFALRKKYARHKRIVKWAWPIWIFVSLSGVIVYAMLYRL
;
A
#
# COMPACT_ATOMS: atom_id res chain seq x y z
N MET A 1 20.58 10.66 4.94
CA MET A 1 20.28 9.21 5.12
C MET A 1 20.83 8.50 3.90
N SER A 2 21.61 7.43 4.06
CA SER A 2 22.12 6.67 2.91
C SER A 2 20.94 6.05 2.15
N VAL A 3 20.95 6.21 0.82
CA VAL A 3 19.88 5.81 -0.11
C VAL A 3 19.59 4.30 -0.02
N GLU A 4 20.59 3.52 0.40
CA GLU A 4 20.54 2.07 0.63
C GLU A 4 19.51 1.62 1.68
N LYS A 5 19.13 2.48 2.63
CA LYS A 5 18.15 2.13 3.68
C LYS A 5 16.69 2.38 3.27
N LEU A 6 16.48 3.10 2.16
CA LEU A 6 15.14 3.47 1.69
C LEU A 6 14.29 2.26 1.28
N PRO A 7 14.82 1.20 0.63
CA PRO A 7 14.05 0.00 0.31
C PRO A 7 13.49 -0.71 1.55
N THR A 8 14.32 -0.88 2.60
CA THR A 8 13.88 -1.47 3.87
C THR A 8 12.82 -0.60 4.56
N LEU A 9 13.00 0.72 4.55
CA LEU A 9 12.01 1.66 5.07
C LEU A 9 10.68 1.56 4.32
N ASN A 10 10.74 1.47 2.98
CA ASN A 10 9.56 1.31 2.14
C ASN A 10 8.80 0.03 2.48
N ALA A 11 9.50 -1.10 2.63
CA ALA A 11 8.89 -2.36 3.03
C ALA A 11 8.21 -2.28 4.42
N LEU A 12 8.87 -1.64 5.39
CA LEU A 12 8.32 -1.45 6.74
C LEU A 12 7.07 -0.55 6.74
N LEU A 13 7.10 0.56 6.00
CA LEU A 13 5.96 1.46 5.86
C LEU A 13 4.77 0.75 5.21
N ASN A 14 5.01 -0.06 4.18
CA ASN A 14 3.95 -0.79 3.49
C ASN A 14 3.36 -1.91 4.37
N THR A 15 4.22 -2.63 5.11
CA THR A 15 3.81 -3.61 6.12
C THR A 15 2.96 -2.95 7.21
N THR A 16 3.38 -1.78 7.69
CA THR A 16 2.64 -1.01 8.69
C THR A 16 1.26 -0.61 8.16
N SER A 17 1.20 -0.13 6.91
CA SER A 17 -0.08 0.19 6.27
C SER A 17 -1.00 -1.03 6.16
N PHE A 18 -0.46 -2.18 5.73
CA PHE A 18 -1.21 -3.45 5.68
C PHE A 18 -1.82 -3.83 7.04
N ILE A 19 -1.02 -3.79 8.12
CA ILE A 19 -1.50 -4.11 9.47
C ILE A 19 -2.60 -3.14 9.91
N LEU A 20 -2.41 -1.84 9.68
CA LEU A 20 -3.39 -0.81 10.03
C LEU A 20 -4.70 -0.93 9.23
N LEU A 21 -4.65 -1.38 7.97
CA LEU A 21 -5.83 -1.66 7.15
C LEU A 21 -6.62 -2.86 7.68
N CYS A 22 -5.92 -3.92 8.07
CA CYS A 22 -6.52 -5.10 8.71
C CYS A 22 -7.18 -4.73 10.05
N LEU A 23 -6.49 -3.95 10.89
CA LEU A 23 -7.04 -3.42 12.15
C LEU A 23 -8.24 -2.51 11.93
N GLY A 24 -8.18 -1.63 10.93
CA GLY A 24 -9.28 -0.74 10.54
C GLY A 24 -10.54 -1.53 10.16
N TYR A 25 -10.38 -2.59 9.36
CA TYR A 25 -11.48 -3.50 8.99
C TYR A 25 -12.01 -4.28 10.20
N PHE A 26 -11.13 -4.77 11.06
CA PHE A 26 -11.52 -5.46 12.29
C PHE A 26 -12.35 -4.57 13.21
N PHE A 27 -11.97 -3.30 13.42
CA PHE A 27 -12.70 -2.37 14.28
C PHE A 27 -14.10 -2.03 13.76
N ILE A 28 -14.29 -1.94 12.45
CA ILE A 28 -15.61 -1.67 11.88
C ILE A 28 -16.50 -2.93 11.94
N LYS A 29 -15.91 -4.13 11.75
CA LYS A 29 -16.64 -5.40 11.78
C LYS A 29 -17.05 -5.84 13.20
N ARG A 30 -16.18 -5.69 14.21
CA ARG A 30 -16.37 -6.24 15.56
C ARG A 30 -17.20 -5.37 16.51
N GLY A 31 -17.87 -4.32 16.01
CA GLY A 31 -18.71 -3.47 16.85
C GLY A 31 -18.77 -2.01 16.46
N LYS A 32 -18.52 -1.68 15.18
CA LYS A 32 -18.60 -0.30 14.66
C LYS A 32 -17.82 0.69 15.55
N ARG A 33 -16.60 0.35 15.97
CA ARG A 33 -15.74 1.24 16.76
C ARG A 33 -15.19 2.35 15.87
N ILE A 34 -16.05 3.31 15.51
CA ILE A 34 -15.80 4.31 14.46
C ILE A 34 -14.53 5.12 14.74
N ASN A 35 -14.28 5.53 15.99
CA ASN A 35 -13.09 6.33 16.33
C ASN A 35 -11.79 5.55 16.11
N ARG A 36 -11.74 4.27 16.51
CA ARG A 36 -10.57 3.40 16.29
C ARG A 36 -10.39 3.05 14.81
N HIS A 37 -11.49 2.81 14.09
CA HIS A 37 -11.45 2.64 12.64
C HIS A 37 -10.86 3.87 11.94
N LYS A 38 -11.36 5.07 12.26
CA LYS A 38 -10.85 6.34 11.69
C LYS A 38 -9.37 6.54 12.00
N ALA A 39 -8.94 6.35 13.25
CA ALA A 39 -7.54 6.47 13.63
C ALA A 39 -6.68 5.50 12.81
N SER A 40 -7.06 4.21 12.75
CA SER A 40 -6.36 3.19 11.97
C SER A 40 -6.27 3.54 10.49
N MET A 41 -7.36 4.05 9.90
CA MET A 41 -7.40 4.40 8.48
C MET A 41 -6.57 5.65 8.15
N LEU A 42 -6.56 6.66 9.03
CA LEU A 42 -5.72 7.85 8.86
C LEU A 42 -4.24 7.51 9.03
N SER A 43 -3.90 6.66 10.01
CA SER A 43 -2.54 6.15 10.16
C SER A 43 -2.09 5.32 8.96
N ALA A 44 -2.96 4.48 8.40
CA ALA A 44 -2.67 3.69 7.20
C ALA A 44 -2.42 4.60 5.98
N LEU A 45 -3.24 5.64 5.83
CA LEU A 45 -3.09 6.65 4.79
C LEU A 45 -1.75 7.39 4.93
N PHE A 46 -1.43 7.85 6.15
CA PHE A 46 -0.16 8.52 6.42
C PHE A 46 1.05 7.65 6.11
N ALA A 47 1.04 6.38 6.54
CA ALA A 47 2.09 5.41 6.23
C ALA A 47 2.21 5.16 4.70
N SER A 48 1.08 5.04 3.98
CA SER A 48 1.07 4.91 2.52
C SER A 48 1.64 6.14 1.81
N THR A 49 1.32 7.35 2.29
CA THR A 49 1.88 8.59 1.75
C THR A 49 3.38 8.65 1.97
N LEU A 50 3.86 8.33 3.17
CA LEU A 50 5.30 8.27 3.46
C LEU A 50 6.01 7.24 2.57
N PHE A 51 5.39 6.06 2.38
CA PHE A 51 5.91 5.03 1.47
C PHE A 51 6.03 5.57 0.05
N LEU A 52 4.98 6.19 -0.49
CA LEU A 52 4.97 6.69 -1.87
C LEU A 52 6.02 7.79 -2.08
N THR A 53 6.16 8.71 -1.11
CA THR A 53 7.17 9.76 -1.15
C THR A 53 8.58 9.17 -1.11
N SER A 54 8.85 8.28 -0.16
CA SER A 54 10.15 7.62 -0.02
C SER A 54 10.51 6.75 -1.24
N TYR A 55 9.54 6.02 -1.79
CA TYR A 55 9.70 5.24 -3.03
C TYR A 55 10.00 6.12 -4.23
N SER A 56 9.28 7.23 -4.41
CA SER A 56 9.52 8.17 -5.51
C SER A 56 10.91 8.81 -5.42
N ILE A 57 11.35 9.19 -4.22
CA ILE A 57 12.70 9.72 -3.98
C ILE A 57 13.77 8.67 -4.32
N TYR A 58 13.59 7.44 -3.83
CA TYR A 58 14.51 6.34 -4.13
C TYR A 58 14.62 6.11 -5.64
N HIS A 59 13.49 6.05 -6.36
CA HIS A 59 13.50 5.83 -7.80
C HIS A 59 14.08 7.01 -8.59
N ALA A 60 13.87 8.25 -8.13
CA ALA A 60 14.47 9.42 -8.76
C ALA A 60 16.00 9.46 -8.60
N GLN A 61 16.54 8.90 -7.51
CA GLN A 61 17.99 8.89 -7.23
C GLN A 61 18.72 7.67 -7.81
N VAL A 62 18.11 6.49 -7.73
CA VAL A 62 18.76 5.20 -8.09
C VAL A 62 18.35 4.72 -9.49
N GLY A 63 17.25 5.25 -10.04
CA GLY A 63 16.70 4.76 -11.29
C GLY A 63 16.09 3.35 -11.15
N SER A 64 15.97 2.63 -12.27
CA SER A 64 15.46 1.27 -12.30
C SER A 64 16.54 0.26 -11.91
N VAL A 65 16.31 -0.50 -10.84
CA VAL A 65 17.18 -1.63 -10.48
C VAL A 65 16.73 -2.87 -11.28
N PRO A 66 17.59 -3.46 -12.12
CA PRO A 66 17.26 -4.68 -12.83
C PRO A 66 17.13 -5.85 -11.85
N TYR A 67 16.18 -6.76 -12.13
CA TYR A 67 16.06 -7.98 -11.35
C TYR A 67 17.30 -8.86 -11.59
N PRO A 68 18.02 -9.32 -10.54
CA PRO A 68 19.35 -9.91 -10.67
C PRO A 68 19.34 -11.33 -11.27
N HIS A 69 18.20 -12.03 -11.23
CA HIS A 69 18.10 -13.42 -11.69
C HIS A 69 17.38 -13.55 -13.03
N HIS A 70 17.82 -14.50 -13.85
CA HIS A 70 17.26 -14.81 -15.17
C HIS A 70 16.49 -16.15 -15.21
N ASP A 71 16.08 -16.67 -14.05
CA ASP A 71 15.36 -17.94 -13.91
C ASP A 71 13.84 -17.74 -13.78
N TRP A 72 13.12 -18.79 -13.38
CA TRP A 72 11.67 -18.77 -13.18
C TRP A 72 11.20 -17.73 -12.13
N THR A 73 12.07 -17.33 -11.19
CA THR A 73 11.74 -16.32 -10.17
C THR A 73 11.51 -14.95 -10.80
N ARG A 74 12.15 -14.68 -11.96
CA ARG A 74 11.91 -13.46 -12.75
C ARG A 74 10.48 -13.38 -13.28
N ILE A 75 9.94 -14.51 -13.77
CA ILE A 75 8.57 -14.57 -14.27
C ILE A 75 7.59 -14.31 -13.12
N LEU A 76 7.84 -14.91 -11.96
CA LEU A 76 7.06 -14.67 -10.74
C LEU A 76 7.15 -13.19 -10.28
N TYR A 77 8.34 -12.60 -10.34
CA TYR A 77 8.57 -11.20 -9.97
C TYR A 77 7.73 -10.25 -10.83
N PHE A 78 7.80 -10.39 -12.17
CA PHE A 78 7.06 -9.51 -13.07
C PHE A 78 5.55 -9.76 -13.05
N SER A 79 5.11 -11.01 -12.84
CA SER A 79 3.67 -11.32 -12.71
C SER A 79 3.04 -10.70 -11.45
N ILE A 80 3.83 -10.40 -10.42
CA ILE A 80 3.38 -9.67 -9.23
C ILE A 80 3.59 -8.15 -9.40
N LEU A 81 4.76 -7.74 -9.90
CA LEU A 81 5.14 -6.32 -10.00
C LEU A 81 4.22 -5.56 -10.95
N ILE A 82 3.92 -6.11 -12.13
CA ILE A 82 3.12 -5.41 -13.14
C ILE A 82 1.70 -5.11 -12.59
N PRO A 83 0.95 -6.09 -12.06
CA PRO A 83 -0.33 -5.80 -11.40
C PRO A 83 -0.19 -4.88 -10.20
N HIS A 84 0.88 -5.02 -9.39
CA HIS A 84 1.10 -4.17 -8.22
C HIS A 84 1.16 -2.69 -8.62
N VAL A 85 1.99 -2.33 -9.61
CA VAL A 85 2.15 -0.94 -10.05
C VAL A 85 0.86 -0.40 -10.64
N PHE A 86 0.19 -1.19 -11.51
CA PHE A 86 -1.07 -0.78 -12.12
C PHE A 86 -2.16 -0.52 -11.07
N LEU A 87 -2.32 -1.45 -10.12
CA LEU A 87 -3.28 -1.31 -9.03
C LEU A 87 -2.90 -0.19 -8.07
N ALA A 88 -1.61 0.06 -7.82
CA ALA A 88 -1.16 1.16 -6.99
C ALA A 88 -1.56 2.51 -7.58
N VAL A 89 -1.39 2.71 -8.89
CA VAL A 89 -1.84 3.93 -9.59
C VAL A 89 -3.36 4.08 -9.52
N LEU A 90 -4.12 3.01 -9.78
CA LEU A 90 -5.58 3.02 -9.68
C LEU A 90 -6.08 3.28 -8.25
N MET A 91 -5.29 2.87 -7.24
CA MET A 91 -5.66 3.01 -5.85
C MET A 91 -5.64 4.47 -5.37
N VAL A 92 -4.77 5.32 -5.91
CA VAL A 92 -4.67 6.74 -5.52
C VAL A 92 -6.02 7.47 -5.64
N PRO A 93 -6.70 7.53 -6.80
CA PRO A 93 -7.99 8.19 -6.91
C PRO A 93 -9.08 7.52 -6.05
N LEU A 94 -9.02 6.20 -5.85
CA LEU A 94 -9.96 5.47 -5.00
C LEU A 94 -9.83 5.86 -3.52
N ILE A 95 -8.60 5.99 -3.01
CA ILE A 95 -8.33 6.44 -1.64
C ILE A 95 -8.82 7.88 -1.47
N LEU A 96 -8.48 8.78 -2.40
CA LEU A 96 -8.91 10.18 -2.36
C LEU A 96 -10.44 10.29 -2.34
N ALA A 97 -11.13 9.53 -3.19
CA ALA A 97 -12.59 9.47 -3.20
C ALA A 97 -13.15 8.93 -1.87
N ALA A 98 -12.58 7.85 -1.33
CA ALA A 98 -13.00 7.25 -0.07
C ALA A 98 -12.86 8.23 1.11
N VAL A 99 -11.74 8.96 1.18
CA VAL A 99 -11.49 10.00 2.19
C VAL A 99 -12.44 11.18 1.99
N TYR A 100 -12.62 11.66 0.75
CA TYR A 100 -13.55 12.74 0.44
C TYR A 100 -14.98 12.43 0.91
N PHE A 101 -15.50 11.23 0.62
CA PHE A 101 -16.83 10.83 1.07
C PHE A 101 -16.91 10.67 2.59
N ALA A 102 -15.83 10.23 3.25
CA ALA A 102 -15.77 10.15 4.70
C ALA A 102 -15.83 11.56 5.34
N LEU A 103 -15.08 12.52 4.81
CA LEU A 103 -15.06 13.92 5.29
C LEU A 103 -16.41 14.62 5.08
N ARG A 104 -17.08 14.37 3.94
CA ARG A 104 -18.43 14.89 3.65
C ARG A 104 -19.55 14.14 4.39
N LYS A 105 -19.22 13.22 5.30
CA LYS A 105 -20.18 12.36 6.04
C LYS A 105 -21.11 11.55 5.11
N LYS A 106 -20.72 11.32 3.84
CA LYS A 106 -21.48 10.54 2.84
C LYS A 106 -21.15 9.05 2.94
N TYR A 107 -21.50 8.44 4.07
CA TYR A 107 -21.08 7.07 4.42
C TYR A 107 -21.59 5.99 3.46
N ALA A 108 -22.76 6.16 2.84
CA ALA A 108 -23.27 5.20 1.85
C ALA A 108 -22.36 5.11 0.62
N ARG A 109 -21.91 6.26 0.09
CA ARG A 109 -20.96 6.31 -1.03
C ARG A 109 -19.57 5.83 -0.63
N HIS A 110 -19.11 6.21 0.56
CA HIS A 110 -17.85 5.72 1.13
C HIS A 110 -17.82 4.17 1.16
N LYS A 111 -18.86 3.52 1.72
CA LYS A 111 -18.94 2.05 1.76
C LYS A 111 -18.90 1.40 0.37
N ARG A 112 -19.57 2.00 -0.61
CA ARG A 112 -19.60 1.48 -1.99
C ARG A 112 -18.21 1.46 -2.62
N ILE A 113 -17.40 2.50 -2.40
CA ILE A 113 -16.04 2.59 -2.93
C ILE A 113 -15.08 1.72 -2.12
N VAL A 114 -15.17 1.77 -0.79
CA VAL A 114 -14.29 0.99 0.10
C VAL A 114 -14.44 -0.52 -0.08
N LYS A 115 -15.60 -1.01 -0.55
CA LYS A 115 -15.79 -2.42 -0.92
C LYS A 115 -14.76 -2.89 -1.96
N TRP A 116 -14.37 -2.01 -2.89
CA TRP A 116 -13.37 -2.30 -3.93
C TRP A 116 -11.98 -1.79 -3.53
N ALA A 117 -11.92 -0.60 -2.93
CA ALA A 117 -10.65 0.00 -2.55
C ALA A 117 -9.94 -0.84 -1.48
N TRP A 118 -10.63 -1.34 -0.45
CA TRP A 118 -9.97 -2.06 0.65
C TRP A 118 -9.24 -3.35 0.21
N PRO A 119 -9.84 -4.27 -0.58
CA PRO A 119 -9.11 -5.43 -1.10
C PRO A 119 -7.91 -5.05 -1.97
N ILE A 120 -8.05 -4.03 -2.84
CA ILE A 120 -6.96 -3.55 -3.70
C ILE A 120 -5.82 -3.00 -2.84
N TRP A 121 -6.14 -2.21 -1.80
CA TRP A 121 -5.13 -1.64 -0.90
C TRP A 121 -4.34 -2.73 -0.18
N ILE A 122 -5.04 -3.74 0.34
CA ILE A 122 -4.41 -4.90 0.99
C ILE A 122 -3.49 -5.64 0.02
N PHE A 123 -3.96 -5.89 -1.22
CA PHE A 123 -3.16 -6.54 -2.25
C PHE A 123 -1.90 -5.74 -2.57
N VAL A 124 -2.02 -4.44 -2.84
CA VAL A 124 -0.88 -3.56 -3.15
C VAL A 124 0.10 -3.52 -2.00
N SER A 125 -0.38 -3.39 -0.75
CA SER A 125 0.52 -3.34 0.40
C SER A 125 1.28 -4.64 0.65
N LEU A 126 0.62 -5.79 0.48
CA LEU A 126 1.27 -7.10 0.62
C LEU A 126 2.26 -7.38 -0.51
N SER A 127 1.84 -7.16 -1.76
CA SER A 127 2.69 -7.40 -2.94
C SER A 127 3.92 -6.50 -2.95
N GLY A 128 3.85 -5.27 -2.44
CA GLY A 128 5.03 -4.41 -2.30
C GLY A 128 6.11 -4.98 -1.38
N VAL A 129 5.71 -5.65 -0.30
CA VAL A 129 6.64 -6.33 0.62
C VAL A 129 7.26 -7.57 -0.05
N ILE A 130 6.45 -8.32 -0.81
CA ILE A 130 6.91 -9.50 -1.56
C ILE A 130 7.93 -9.10 -2.63
N VAL A 131 7.64 -8.07 -3.43
CA VAL A 131 8.56 -7.53 -4.45
C VAL A 131 9.88 -7.09 -3.81
N TYR A 132 9.84 -6.41 -2.66
CA TYR A 132 11.03 -6.06 -1.90
C TYR A 132 11.82 -7.30 -1.45
N ALA A 133 11.15 -8.30 -0.88
CA ALA A 133 11.81 -9.52 -0.45
C ALA A 133 12.47 -10.25 -1.64
N MET A 134 11.80 -10.32 -2.79
CA MET A 134 12.35 -10.93 -4.00
C MET A 134 13.54 -10.18 -4.59
N LEU A 135 13.61 -8.86 -4.41
CA LEU A 135 14.68 -8.04 -4.98
C LEU A 135 15.92 -7.93 -4.08
N TYR A 136 15.74 -7.99 -2.75
CA TYR A 136 16.81 -7.72 -1.77
C TYR A 136 17.15 -8.86 -0.82
N ARG A 137 16.34 -9.94 -0.79
CA ARG A 137 16.53 -11.07 0.16
C ARG A 137 16.64 -12.44 -0.51
N LEU A 138 16.23 -12.57 -1.78
CA LEU A 138 16.55 -13.69 -2.65
C LEU A 138 17.81 -13.35 -3.45
#